data_AF-A0A351JU87-F1
#
_entry.id   AF-A0A351JU87-F1
#
_cell.length_a   1.000
_cell.length_b   1.000
_cell.length_c   1.000
_cell.angle_alpha   90.00
_cell.angle_beta   90.00
_cell.angle_gamma   90.00
#
_symmetry.space_group_name_H-M   'P 1'
#
loop_
_entity.id
_entity.type
_entity.pdbx_description
1 polymer ?
#
loop_
_entity_poly.entity_id
_entity_poly.type
_entity_poly.pdbx_seq_one_letter_code
_entity_poly.pdbx_strand_id
1 'polypeptide(L)'
;MNKQTGNILLLVLLAAFIFIIAVGGYFLLNNKAGTSLKKQEAPVTQGNQISEPSSSEDKTSEAINILETIPEIKTIQQSVVKAGRKPFFTPEGENGDIVTVSLRESFSDDPHTSRIDTFNVNIISKEITVSDVVTSKDMSLEEWKKTVKERFPSS
;
A
#
# COMPACT_ATOMS: atom_id res chain seq x y z
N MET A 1 23.92 47.27 -17.62
CA MET A 1 23.71 45.82 -17.35
C MET A 1 24.13 45.54 -15.92
N ASN A 2 23.18 45.21 -15.05
CA ASN A 2 23.35 45.20 -13.60
C ASN A 2 24.13 43.96 -13.12
N LYS A 3 25.30 44.16 -12.50
CA LYS A 3 26.17 43.10 -11.98
C LYS A 3 25.60 42.36 -10.76
N GLN A 4 24.50 42.84 -10.18
CA GLN A 4 23.93 42.31 -8.94
C GLN A 4 23.12 41.02 -9.14
N THR A 5 22.55 40.81 -10.34
CA THR A 5 21.70 39.66 -10.65
C THR A 5 22.50 38.37 -10.93
N GLY A 6 23.77 38.49 -11.33
CA GLY A 6 24.64 37.34 -11.60
C GLY A 6 25.12 36.61 -10.34
N ASN A 7 25.36 37.34 -9.25
CA ASN A 7 25.84 36.75 -7.99
C ASN A 7 24.76 35.92 -7.27
N ILE A 8 23.49 36.30 -7.38
CA ILE A 8 22.39 35.58 -6.72
C ILE A 8 22.15 34.24 -7.42
N LEU A 9 22.20 34.22 -8.76
CA LEU A 9 22.04 33.00 -9.54
C LEU A 9 23.17 31.98 -9.26
N LEU A 10 24.41 32.47 -9.07
CA LEU A 10 25.55 31.63 -8.73
C LEU A 10 25.42 31.01 -7.32
N LEU A 11 24.90 31.76 -6.34
CA LEU A 11 24.68 31.27 -4.98
C LEU A 11 23.57 30.21 -4.90
N VAL A 12 22.50 30.34 -5.69
CA VAL A 12 21.42 29.35 -5.74
C VAL A 12 21.91 28.02 -6.37
N LEU A 13 22.73 28.09 -7.42
CA LEU A 13 23.30 26.89 -8.04
C LEU A 13 24.30 26.18 -7.12
N LEU A 14 25.10 26.93 -6.34
CA LEU A 14 26.04 26.35 -5.38
C LEU A 14 25.31 25.65 -4.22
N ALA A 15 24.21 26.23 -3.73
CA ALA A 15 23.41 25.63 -2.66
C ALA A 15 22.70 24.33 -3.12
N ALA A 16 22.21 24.29 -4.36
CA ALA A 16 21.61 23.09 -4.94
C ALA A 16 22.62 21.94 -5.11
N PHE A 17 23.87 22.25 -5.47
CA PHE A 17 24.92 21.23 -5.64
C PHE A 17 25.36 20.58 -4.32
N ILE A 18 25.44 21.37 -3.23
CA ILE A 18 25.81 20.85 -1.90
C ILE A 18 24.71 19.92 -1.35
N PHE A 19 23.44 20.20 -1.61
CA PHE A 19 22.32 19.37 -1.15
C PHE A 19 22.32 17.98 -1.80
N ILE A 20 22.69 17.86 -3.08
CA ILE A 20 22.76 16.58 -3.79
C ILE A 20 23.89 15.69 -3.23
N ILE A 21 25.03 16.27 -2.85
CA ILE A 21 26.15 15.50 -2.28
C ILE A 21 25.81 14.98 -0.87
N ALA A 22 25.10 15.77 -0.06
CA ALA A 22 24.70 15.35 1.29
C ALA A 22 23.68 14.19 1.29
N VAL A 23 22.69 14.23 0.38
CA VAL A 23 21.68 13.17 0.26
C VAL A 23 22.25 11.91 -0.41
N GLY A 24 23.12 12.07 -1.43
CA GLY A 24 23.78 10.93 -2.10
C GLY A 24 24.81 10.21 -1.22
N GLY A 25 25.53 10.94 -0.37
CA GLY A 25 26.50 10.36 0.58
C GLY A 25 25.85 9.55 1.70
N TYR A 26 24.68 9.98 2.19
CA TYR A 26 23.92 9.27 3.23
C TYR A 26 23.35 7.94 2.72
N PHE A 27 22.97 7.87 1.44
CA PHE A 27 22.45 6.65 0.83
C PHE A 27 23.54 5.59 0.59
N LEU A 28 24.79 6.01 0.33
CA LEU A 28 25.93 5.09 0.12
C LEU A 28 26.55 4.55 1.41
N LEU A 29 26.42 5.25 2.54
CA LEU A 29 26.92 4.75 3.84
C LEU A 29 26.02 3.68 4.47
N ASN A 30 24.71 3.68 4.18
CA ASN A 30 23.78 2.71 4.78
C ASN A 30 23.68 1.38 4.01
N ASN A 31 24.35 1.25 2.86
CA ASN A 31 24.29 0.04 2.02
C ASN A 31 25.57 -0.82 2.03
N LYS A 32 26.46 -0.62 3.02
CA LYS A 32 27.76 -1.31 3.07
C LYS A 32 28.05 -1.98 4.41
N ALA A 33 27.19 -2.91 4.83
CA ALA A 33 27.53 -3.90 5.85
C ALA A 33 26.87 -5.24 5.51
N GLY A 34 27.60 -6.12 4.82
CA GLY A 34 27.06 -7.44 4.49
C GLY A 34 27.89 -8.29 3.52
N THR A 35 29.22 -8.31 3.66
CA THR A 35 30.03 -9.39 3.05
C THR A 35 31.13 -9.79 4.01
N SER A 36 30.90 -10.89 4.73
CA SER A 36 31.99 -11.65 5.35
C SER A 36 31.73 -13.13 5.09
N LEU A 37 32.41 -13.63 4.06
CA LEU A 37 32.60 -15.06 3.82
C LEU A 37 33.66 -15.56 4.81
N LYS A 38 33.26 -16.39 5.78
CA LYS A 38 34.14 -17.44 6.31
C LYS A 38 33.34 -18.72 6.52
N LYS A 39 33.79 -19.72 5.76
CA LYS A 39 33.42 -21.14 5.79
C LYS A 39 34.02 -21.80 7.04
N GLN A 40 33.21 -22.52 7.81
CA GLN A 40 33.64 -23.65 8.63
C GLN A 40 32.44 -24.58 8.90
N GLU A 41 32.66 -25.88 8.69
CA GLU A 41 31.67 -26.96 8.64
C GLU A 41 31.29 -27.52 10.03
N ALA A 42 30.00 -27.91 10.16
CA ALA A 42 29.38 -29.02 10.93
C ALA A 42 29.51 -29.06 12.48
N PRO A 43 28.54 -29.64 13.26
CA PRO A 43 27.62 -30.72 12.88
C PRO A 43 26.13 -30.54 13.24
N VAL A 44 25.36 -31.52 12.74
CA VAL A 44 23.91 -31.77 12.84
C VAL A 44 23.30 -31.56 14.23
N THR A 45 22.22 -30.78 14.29
CA THR A 45 21.16 -30.92 15.31
C THR A 45 19.80 -30.80 14.63
N GLN A 46 19.05 -31.91 14.61
CA GLN A 46 17.62 -31.90 14.34
C GLN A 46 16.93 -31.06 15.42
N GLY A 47 16.36 -29.93 15.02
CA GLY A 47 15.59 -29.07 15.89
C GLY A 47 14.45 -28.45 15.10
N ASN A 48 13.28 -29.06 15.21
CA ASN A 48 11.95 -28.44 15.16
C ASN A 48 11.86 -27.12 14.34
N GLN A 49 11.64 -27.21 13.02
CA GLN A 49 11.12 -26.07 12.27
C GLN A 49 9.65 -25.89 12.65
N ILE A 50 9.43 -25.09 13.69
CA ILE A 50 8.17 -24.38 13.83
C ILE A 50 8.25 -23.28 12.77
N SER A 51 7.54 -23.46 11.67
CA SER A 51 7.29 -22.41 10.70
C SER A 51 6.61 -21.26 11.45
N GLU A 52 7.32 -20.15 11.68
CA GLU A 52 6.64 -18.90 12.04
C GLU A 52 5.64 -18.59 10.90
N PRO A 53 4.35 -18.35 11.18
CA PRO A 53 3.48 -17.76 10.17
C PRO A 53 4.10 -16.43 9.77
N SER A 54 4.35 -16.26 8.48
CA SER A 54 4.96 -15.04 7.94
C SER A 54 4.06 -13.87 8.27
N SER A 55 4.58 -12.88 9.01
CA SER A 55 3.83 -11.73 9.52
C SER A 55 2.95 -11.00 8.50
N SER A 56 3.23 -11.13 7.20
CA SER A 56 2.43 -10.55 6.11
C SER A 56 1.04 -11.20 5.94
N GLU A 57 0.94 -12.53 6.04
CA GLU A 57 -0.37 -13.22 5.89
C GLU A 57 -1.32 -12.83 7.02
N ASP A 58 -0.78 -12.65 8.23
CA ASP A 58 -1.53 -12.20 9.40
C ASP A 58 -2.02 -10.74 9.24
N LYS A 59 -1.14 -9.84 8.77
CA LYS A 59 -1.48 -8.43 8.52
C LYS A 59 -2.54 -8.26 7.43
N THR A 60 -2.41 -8.99 6.33
CA THR A 60 -3.39 -8.97 5.24
C THR A 60 -4.76 -9.48 5.70
N SER A 61 -4.78 -10.60 6.43
CA SER A 61 -6.02 -11.16 6.98
C SER A 61 -6.67 -10.20 7.98
N GLU A 62 -5.89 -9.53 8.82
CA GLU A 62 -6.38 -8.50 9.74
C GLU A 62 -6.98 -7.30 9.01
N ALA A 63 -6.31 -6.79 7.96
CA ALA A 63 -6.82 -5.69 7.14
C ALA A 63 -8.17 -6.04 6.47
N ILE A 64 -8.28 -7.24 5.90
CA ILE A 64 -9.54 -7.72 5.31
C ILE A 64 -10.63 -7.81 6.38
N ASN A 65 -10.33 -8.37 7.55
CA ASN A 65 -11.30 -8.47 8.65
C ASN A 65 -11.81 -7.08 9.09
N ILE A 66 -10.92 -6.07 9.15
CA ILE A 66 -11.32 -4.68 9.45
C ILE A 66 -12.30 -4.18 8.37
N LEU A 67 -11.97 -4.36 7.09
CA LEU A 67 -12.81 -3.93 5.98
C LEU A 67 -14.19 -4.61 6.00
N GLU A 68 -14.26 -5.90 6.33
CA GLU A 68 -15.52 -6.64 6.42
C GLU A 68 -16.46 -6.13 7.54
N THR A 69 -15.96 -5.37 8.51
CA THR A 69 -16.81 -4.72 9.53
C THR A 69 -17.60 -3.52 8.98
N ILE A 70 -17.22 -2.98 7.82
CA ILE A 70 -17.78 -1.74 7.28
C ILE A 70 -19.09 -2.04 6.52
N PRO A 71 -20.23 -1.44 6.92
CA PRO A 71 -21.52 -1.71 6.28
C PRO A 71 -21.56 -1.37 4.79
N GLU A 72 -20.92 -0.27 4.38
CA GLU A 72 -20.88 0.17 2.98
C GLU A 72 -20.17 -0.83 2.06
N ILE A 73 -19.16 -1.55 2.57
CA ILE A 73 -18.50 -2.64 1.83
C ILE A 73 -19.50 -3.78 1.57
N LYS A 74 -20.31 -4.13 2.58
CA LYS A 74 -21.35 -5.16 2.42
C LYS A 74 -22.41 -4.75 1.39
N THR A 75 -22.80 -3.47 1.37
CA THR A 75 -23.72 -2.91 0.36
C THR A 75 -23.17 -3.11 -1.05
N ILE A 76 -21.88 -2.80 -1.27
CA ILE A 76 -21.23 -3.01 -2.57
C ILE A 76 -21.24 -4.50 -2.93
N GLN A 77 -20.76 -5.37 -2.02
CA GLN A 77 -20.70 -6.81 -2.26
C GLN A 77 -22.08 -7.38 -2.61
N GLN A 78 -23.14 -6.99 -1.91
CA GLN A 78 -24.51 -7.41 -2.21
C GLN A 78 -24.96 -6.95 -3.59
N SER A 79 -24.63 -5.71 -3.99
CA SER A 79 -24.95 -5.20 -5.33
C SER A 79 -24.20 -5.96 -6.43
N VAL A 80 -22.92 -6.27 -6.20
CA VAL A 80 -22.12 -7.12 -7.11
C VAL A 80 -22.76 -8.50 -7.28
N VAL A 81 -23.15 -9.14 -6.18
CA VAL A 81 -23.84 -10.45 -6.21
C VAL A 81 -25.19 -10.36 -6.91
N LYS A 82 -25.99 -9.32 -6.64
CA LYS A 82 -27.29 -9.10 -7.31
C LYS A 82 -27.14 -8.94 -8.83
N ALA A 83 -26.02 -8.40 -9.29
CA ALA A 83 -25.66 -8.29 -10.70
C ALA A 83 -25.11 -9.61 -11.30
N GLY A 84 -25.10 -10.72 -10.55
CA GLY A 84 -24.59 -12.01 -11.02
C GLY A 84 -23.06 -12.13 -11.02
N ARG A 85 -22.37 -11.22 -10.32
CA ARG A 85 -20.90 -11.17 -10.25
C ARG A 85 -20.42 -11.64 -8.88
N LYS A 86 -19.14 -11.99 -8.76
CA LYS A 86 -18.55 -12.44 -7.49
C LYS A 86 -17.58 -11.40 -6.95
N PRO A 87 -17.87 -10.77 -5.79
CA PRO A 87 -16.93 -9.86 -5.13
C PRO A 87 -15.85 -10.65 -4.39
N PHE A 88 -14.65 -10.09 -4.31
CA PHE A 88 -13.54 -10.63 -3.52
C PHE A 88 -12.50 -9.54 -3.21
N PHE A 89 -11.72 -9.75 -2.15
CA PHE A 89 -10.58 -8.88 -1.83
C PHE A 89 -9.29 -9.40 -2.46
N THR A 90 -8.39 -8.47 -2.80
CA THR A 90 -7.04 -8.80 -3.27
C THR A 90 -6.04 -7.92 -2.53
N PRO A 91 -5.03 -8.48 -1.84
CA PRO A 91 -3.92 -7.69 -1.33
C PRO A 91 -3.09 -7.15 -2.50
N GLU A 92 -2.81 -5.85 -2.46
CA GLU A 92 -2.05 -5.15 -3.50
C GLU A 92 -0.63 -4.80 -3.03
N GLY A 93 -0.42 -4.66 -1.71
CA GLY A 93 0.89 -4.39 -1.13
C GLY A 93 0.87 -4.11 0.36
N GLU A 94 2.05 -4.06 0.97
CA GLU A 94 2.26 -3.74 2.38
C GLU A 94 3.39 -2.72 2.52
N ASN A 95 3.18 -1.70 3.35
CA ASN A 95 4.18 -0.69 3.70
C ASN A 95 4.14 -0.40 5.21
N GLY A 96 5.04 -1.05 5.96
CA GLY A 96 5.06 -0.97 7.42
C GLY A 96 3.80 -1.56 8.03
N ASP A 97 2.96 -0.70 8.63
CA ASP A 97 1.68 -1.09 9.24
C ASP A 97 0.48 -0.76 8.36
N ILE A 98 0.71 -0.30 7.13
CA ILE A 98 -0.33 -0.04 6.16
C ILE A 98 -0.39 -1.20 5.17
N VAL A 99 -1.57 -1.80 5.07
CA VAL A 99 -1.87 -2.84 4.07
C VAL A 99 -2.81 -2.25 3.03
N THR A 100 -2.45 -2.38 1.76
CA THR A 100 -3.29 -1.96 0.63
C THR A 100 -4.08 -3.15 0.12
N VAL A 101 -5.41 -3.04 0.13
CA VAL A 101 -6.34 -4.09 -0.29
C VAL A 101 -7.32 -3.51 -1.30
N SER A 102 -7.52 -4.17 -2.44
CA SER A 102 -8.58 -3.82 -3.38
C SER A 102 -9.82 -4.70 -3.20
N LEU A 103 -11.00 -4.09 -3.25
CA LEU A 103 -12.25 -4.80 -3.50
C LEU A 103 -12.44 -4.94 -5.00
N ARG A 104 -12.61 -6.17 -5.48
CA ARG A 104 -12.71 -6.52 -6.90
C ARG A 104 -13.95 -7.35 -7.15
N GLU A 105 -14.33 -7.44 -8.42
CA GLU A 105 -15.39 -8.30 -8.91
C GLU A 105 -14.92 -9.15 -10.09
N SER A 106 -15.48 -10.34 -10.18
CA SER A 106 -15.29 -11.27 -11.29
C SER A 106 -16.64 -11.58 -11.94
N PHE A 107 -16.57 -11.92 -13.22
CA PHE A 107 -17.74 -12.20 -14.06
C PHE A 107 -17.80 -13.71 -14.31
N SER A 108 -19.01 -14.27 -14.40
CA SER A 108 -19.23 -15.71 -14.60
C SER A 108 -18.62 -16.23 -15.90
N ASP A 109 -18.69 -15.40 -16.94
CA ASP A 109 -18.38 -15.78 -18.32
C ASP A 109 -17.11 -15.12 -18.85
N ASP A 110 -16.40 -14.36 -18.00
CA ASP A 110 -15.19 -13.63 -18.36
C ASP A 110 -14.11 -13.80 -17.27
N PRO A 111 -12.89 -14.30 -17.62
CA PRO A 111 -11.79 -14.42 -16.67
C PRO A 111 -11.23 -13.08 -16.17
N HIS A 112 -11.62 -11.96 -16.78
CA HIS A 112 -11.23 -10.64 -16.33
C HIS A 112 -11.89 -10.26 -15.00
N THR A 113 -11.17 -9.47 -14.22
CA THR A 113 -11.64 -8.95 -12.94
C THR A 113 -11.57 -7.44 -12.95
N SER A 114 -12.59 -6.78 -12.44
CA SER A 114 -12.64 -5.32 -12.32
C SER A 114 -12.37 -4.89 -10.89
N ARG A 115 -11.59 -3.84 -10.72
CA ARG A 115 -11.36 -3.21 -9.41
C ARG A 115 -12.48 -2.22 -9.14
N ILE A 116 -13.06 -2.27 -7.94
CA ILE A 116 -14.12 -1.37 -7.51
C ILE A 116 -13.53 -0.21 -6.72
N ASP A 117 -12.84 -0.52 -5.61
CA ASP A 117 -12.23 0.45 -4.71
C ASP A 117 -10.90 -0.11 -4.16
N THR A 118 -9.97 0.78 -3.76
CA THR A 118 -8.69 0.40 -3.12
C THR A 118 -8.59 1.05 -1.75
N PHE A 119 -8.31 0.26 -0.74
CA PHE A 119 -8.25 0.67 0.65
C PHE A 119 -6.82 0.58 1.16
N ASN A 120 -6.35 1.63 1.82
CA ASN A 120 -5.14 1.58 2.62
C ASN A 120 -5.57 1.49 4.09
N VAL A 121 -5.24 0.38 4.73
CA VAL A 121 -5.66 0.07 6.11
C VAL A 121 -4.43 0.10 6.99
N ASN A 122 -4.40 1.03 7.95
CA ASN A 122 -3.42 0.96 9.02
C ASN A 122 -3.90 -0.05 10.06
N ILE A 123 -3.22 -1.18 10.17
CA ILE A 123 -3.66 -2.29 11.05
C ILE A 123 -3.53 -1.94 12.54
N ILE A 124 -2.69 -0.98 12.91
CA ILE A 124 -2.47 -0.58 14.31
C ILE A 124 -3.50 0.49 14.71
N SER A 125 -3.58 1.60 13.96
CA SER A 125 -4.51 2.69 14.27
C SER A 125 -5.95 2.39 13.84
N LYS A 126 -6.15 1.37 13.01
CA LYS A 126 -7.42 1.04 12.34
C LYS A 126 -7.94 2.16 11.43
N GLU A 127 -7.08 3.12 11.07
CA GLU A 127 -7.41 4.17 10.11
C GLU A 127 -7.47 3.59 8.69
N ILE A 128 -8.43 4.08 7.91
CA ILE A 128 -8.68 3.62 6.55
C ILE A 128 -8.78 4.84 5.63
N THR A 129 -8.00 4.83 4.56
CA THR A 129 -8.17 5.75 3.44
C THR A 129 -8.51 4.97 2.19
N VAL A 130 -9.22 5.61 1.26
CA VAL A 130 -9.61 4.98 -0.01
C VAL A 130 -8.93 5.72 -1.14
N SER A 131 -8.13 5.00 -1.92
CA SER A 131 -7.48 5.52 -3.12
C SER A 131 -8.43 5.39 -4.30
N ASP A 132 -8.79 6.52 -4.90
CA ASP A 132 -9.49 6.53 -6.18
C ASP A 132 -8.52 6.12 -7.29
N VAL A 133 -8.79 4.98 -7.91
CA VAL A 133 -7.97 4.38 -8.97
C VAL A 133 -7.91 5.28 -10.22
N VAL A 134 -8.94 6.10 -10.44
CA VAL A 134 -9.02 6.99 -11.61
C VAL A 134 -8.27 8.29 -11.36
N THR A 135 -8.42 8.88 -10.17
CA THR A 135 -7.86 10.22 -9.88
C THR A 135 -6.53 10.18 -9.13
N SER A 136 -6.09 9.00 -8.66
CA SER A 136 -4.90 8.82 -7.80
C SER A 136 -4.92 9.71 -6.55
N LYS A 137 -6.12 10.10 -6.09
CA LYS A 137 -6.32 10.86 -4.87
C LYS A 137 -6.85 9.93 -3.78
N ASP A 138 -6.31 10.10 -2.59
CA ASP A 138 -6.85 9.46 -1.40
C ASP A 138 -7.99 10.32 -0.84
N MET A 139 -9.05 9.64 -0.41
CA MET A 139 -10.13 10.24 0.35
C MET A 139 -10.29 9.55 1.70
N SER A 140 -10.87 10.26 2.65
CA SER A 140 -11.20 9.67 3.94
C SER A 140 -12.29 8.61 3.79
N LEU A 141 -12.32 7.65 4.71
CA LEU A 141 -13.38 6.63 4.75
C LEU A 141 -14.78 7.27 4.80
N GLU A 142 -14.95 8.34 5.58
CA GLU A 142 -16.25 9.02 5.74
C GLU A 142 -16.72 9.74 4.47
N GLU A 143 -15.80 10.28 3.68
CA GLU A 143 -16.14 10.83 2.36
C GLU A 143 -16.51 9.71 1.39
N TRP A 144 -15.72 8.64 1.36
CA TRP A 144 -16.00 7.48 0.52
C TRP A 144 -17.38 6.89 0.79
N LYS A 145 -17.76 6.70 2.06
CA LYS A 145 -19.08 6.17 2.45
C LYS A 145 -20.25 6.97 1.88
N LYS A 146 -20.11 8.30 1.73
CA LYS A 146 -21.13 9.15 1.11
C LYS A 146 -21.32 8.81 -0.36
N THR A 147 -20.22 8.55 -1.08
CA THR A 147 -20.26 8.16 -2.50
C THR A 147 -20.87 6.78 -2.74
N VAL A 148 -20.76 5.86 -1.77
CA VAL A 148 -21.28 4.49 -1.93
C VAL A 148 -22.80 4.50 -2.13
N LYS A 149 -23.54 5.32 -1.37
CA LYS A 149 -25.00 5.41 -1.51
C LYS A 149 -25.44 5.94 -2.87
N GLU A 150 -24.63 6.81 -3.48
CA GLU A 150 -24.88 7.36 -4.82
C GLU A 150 -24.57 6.33 -5.91
N ARG A 151 -23.46 5.60 -5.77
CA ARG A 151 -23.02 4.56 -6.73
C ARG A 151 -23.87 3.28 -6.65
N PHE A 152 -24.33 2.94 -5.44
CA PHE A 152 -25.05 1.70 -5.12
C PHE A 152 -26.29 2.01 -4.27
N PRO A 153 -27.35 2.59 -4.85
CA PRO A 153 -28.57 2.89 -4.12
C PRO A 153 -29.18 1.59 -3.58
N SER A 154 -29.52 1.60 -2.29
CA SER A 154 -30.25 0.52 -1.64
C SER A 154 -31.67 0.45 -2.22
N SER A 155 -31.85 -0.39 -3.24
CA SER A 155 -33.13 -0.71 -3.87
C SER A 155 -34.00 -1.59 -2.99
#